data_AF-A2DDI1-F1
#
_entry.id   AF-A2DDI1-F1
#
_cell.length_a   1.000
_cell.length_b   1.000
_cell.length_c   1.000
_cell.angle_alpha   90.00
_cell.angle_beta   90.00
_cell.angle_gamma   90.00
#
_symmetry.space_group_name_H-M   'P 1'
#
loop_
_entity.id
_entity.type
_entity.pdbx_description
1 polymer ?
#
loop_
_entity_poly.entity_id
_entity_poly.type
_entity_poly.pdbx_seq_one_letter_code
_entity_poly.pdbx_strand_id
1 'polypeptide(L)'
;MPWHDGMLFRNLKGYSRIQCIEESCRISNCDTCSLNTCDKCKSGYFLYTGQCYSTCPSATYRSGSNCYQCRISNCNSCSESRCDSCRSGYFLYNNQCITNCPRGTYASGSKCLSCSTGCNSCSSSSYCFQCNSGYSMYDRKCYINCPSGTFKSGSSCQHCGSNCQTCSSSTTCSRCNSNYKLFNGRCYGSCPSGTYQSGTNCYSCHSNCNLCKDSNICTQCKMNYKFY
;
A
#
# COMPACT_ATOMS: atom_id res chain seq x y z
N MET A 1 -20.74 -56.12 38.95
CA MET A 1 -21.84 -57.11 38.86
C MET A 1 -21.60 -57.94 37.61
N PRO A 2 -21.89 -59.26 37.63
CA PRO A 2 -20.89 -60.32 37.76
C PRO A 2 -20.65 -61.14 36.48
N TRP A 3 -19.50 -61.84 36.48
CA TRP A 3 -19.19 -63.16 35.92
C TRP A 3 -20.11 -63.76 34.86
N HIS A 4 -19.54 -64.20 33.72
CA HIS A 4 -19.95 -65.47 33.09
C HIS A 4 -18.78 -66.21 32.43
N ASP A 5 -18.56 -67.39 33.01
CA ASP A 5 -18.24 -68.68 32.43
C ASP A 5 -16.99 -68.93 31.59
N GLY A 6 -16.22 -69.88 32.12
CA GLY A 6 -15.11 -70.52 31.46
C GLY A 6 -15.52 -71.36 30.26
N MET A 7 -14.58 -71.52 29.35
CA MET A 7 -14.56 -72.67 28.46
C MET A 7 -13.16 -73.30 28.48
N LEU A 8 -13.12 -74.50 29.05
CA LEU A 8 -12.06 -75.49 28.85
C LEU A 8 -12.06 -75.90 27.38
N PHE A 9 -10.93 -75.79 26.70
CA PHE A 9 -10.69 -76.55 25.47
C PHE A 9 -9.37 -77.31 25.53
N ARG A 10 -9.52 -78.60 25.26
CA ARG A 10 -8.54 -79.67 25.28
C ARG A 10 -7.46 -79.45 24.21
N ASN A 11 -6.25 -79.88 24.53
CA ASN A 11 -5.12 -80.03 23.62
C ASN A 11 -5.52 -80.82 22.36
N LEU A 12 -5.51 -80.15 21.22
CA LEU A 12 -5.36 -80.75 19.90
C LEU A 12 -4.10 -80.19 19.26
N LYS A 13 -3.23 -81.11 18.85
CA LYS A 13 -1.91 -80.88 18.25
C LYS A 13 -2.04 -80.04 16.96
N GLY A 14 -1.16 -79.06 16.82
CA GLY A 14 -0.71 -78.59 15.50
C GLY A 14 -1.60 -77.56 14.80
N TYR A 15 -1.79 -76.39 15.39
CA TYR A 15 -1.86 -75.12 14.65
C TYR A 15 -1.15 -74.07 15.50
N SER A 16 -0.12 -73.44 14.93
CA SER A 16 0.53 -72.30 15.54
C SER A 16 -0.54 -71.24 15.79
N ARG A 17 -0.90 -71.01 17.06
CA ARG A 17 -1.75 -69.89 17.45
C ARG A 17 -0.93 -68.67 17.05
N ILE A 18 -1.29 -68.02 15.95
CA ILE A 18 -0.81 -66.68 15.64
C ILE A 18 -1.33 -65.82 16.80
N GLN A 19 -0.53 -65.68 17.85
CA GLN A 19 -0.71 -64.61 18.81
C GLN A 19 -0.47 -63.34 18.01
N CYS A 20 -1.52 -62.57 17.77
CA CYS A 20 -1.35 -61.16 17.46
C CYS A 20 -0.73 -60.54 18.72
N ILE A 21 0.60 -60.49 18.76
CA ILE A 21 1.32 -59.63 19.70
C ILE A 21 0.87 -58.22 19.33
N GLU A 22 0.43 -57.40 20.29
CA GLU A 22 0.21 -55.97 20.02
C GLU A 22 1.49 -55.46 19.36
N GLU A 23 1.43 -55.12 18.06
CA GLU A 23 2.55 -54.49 17.40
C GLU A 23 2.74 -53.14 18.09
N SER A 24 3.67 -53.11 19.04
CA SER A 24 4.14 -51.89 19.68
C SER A 24 4.30 -50.84 18.61
N CYS A 25 3.60 -49.72 18.75
CA CYS A 25 3.47 -48.73 17.69
C CYS A 25 4.85 -48.31 17.15
N ARG A 26 5.19 -48.71 15.93
CA ARG A 26 6.50 -48.40 15.30
C ARG A 26 6.51 -47.08 14.55
N ILE A 27 5.40 -46.35 14.55
CA ILE A 27 5.29 -45.06 13.87
C ILE A 27 6.10 -44.04 14.66
N SER A 28 7.03 -43.37 13.96
CA SER A 28 7.89 -42.35 14.57
C SER A 28 7.07 -41.29 15.29
N ASN A 29 7.46 -40.98 16.52
CA ASN A 29 6.82 -39.98 17.37
C ASN A 29 5.33 -40.21 17.70
N CYS A 30 4.86 -41.45 17.58
CA CYS A 30 3.49 -41.85 17.92
C CYS A 30 3.41 -42.50 19.32
N ASP A 31 2.36 -42.18 20.08
CA ASP A 31 2.00 -42.80 21.37
C ASP A 31 1.05 -44.00 21.20
N THR A 32 0.01 -43.85 20.38
CA THR A 32 -0.98 -44.90 20.10
C THR A 32 -1.31 -44.96 18.61
N CYS A 33 -1.40 -46.16 18.03
CA CYS A 33 -1.73 -46.33 16.61
C CYS A 33 -2.58 -47.56 16.31
N SER A 34 -3.23 -47.51 15.14
CA SER A 34 -4.10 -48.55 14.60
C SER A 34 -3.66 -48.90 13.18
N LEU A 35 -3.40 -50.18 12.87
CA LEU A 35 -3.20 -50.69 11.50
C LEU A 35 -2.26 -49.86 10.59
N ASN A 36 -1.20 -49.26 11.18
CA ASN A 36 -0.19 -48.38 10.54
C ASN A 36 -0.50 -46.87 10.47
N THR A 37 -1.53 -46.36 11.12
CA THR A 37 -1.76 -44.92 11.28
C THR A 37 -1.68 -44.50 12.73
N CYS A 38 -1.02 -43.38 13.00
CA CYS A 38 -0.97 -42.82 14.34
C CYS A 38 -2.30 -42.19 14.72
N ASP A 39 -2.79 -42.51 15.92
CA ASP A 39 -4.02 -41.96 16.50
C ASP A 39 -3.71 -40.84 17.50
N LYS A 40 -2.55 -40.91 18.16
CA LYS A 40 -2.08 -39.89 19.11
C LYS A 40 -0.57 -39.74 19.06
N CYS A 41 -0.09 -38.51 18.86
CA CYS A 41 1.34 -38.20 18.85
C CYS A 41 1.91 -37.97 20.25
N LYS A 42 3.21 -38.24 20.40
CA LYS A 42 4.01 -37.85 21.57
C LYS A 42 3.91 -36.35 21.81
N SER A 43 4.08 -35.94 23.07
CA SER A 43 4.13 -34.51 23.45
C SER A 43 5.16 -33.75 22.59
N GLY A 44 4.75 -32.60 22.04
CA GLY A 44 5.56 -31.79 21.13
C GLY A 44 5.39 -32.10 19.63
N TYR A 45 4.61 -33.12 19.27
CA TYR A 45 4.30 -33.49 17.88
C TYR A 45 2.83 -33.30 17.55
N PHE A 46 2.53 -33.09 16.27
CA PHE A 46 1.21 -32.78 15.75
C PHE A 46 0.74 -33.83 14.75
N LEU A 47 -0.48 -34.30 14.93
CA LEU A 47 -1.07 -35.34 14.10
C LEU A 47 -1.61 -34.74 12.79
N TYR A 48 -1.22 -35.34 11.66
CA TYR A 48 -1.79 -35.07 10.34
C TYR A 48 -1.76 -36.34 9.49
N THR A 49 -2.90 -36.72 8.91
CA THR A 49 -3.04 -37.89 8.02
C THR A 49 -2.37 -39.17 8.56
N GLY A 50 -2.51 -39.45 9.86
CA GLY A 50 -1.93 -40.63 10.50
C GLY A 50 -0.43 -40.56 10.79
N GLN A 51 0.23 -39.40 10.63
CA GLN A 51 1.65 -39.18 10.91
C GLN A 51 1.87 -38.03 11.90
N CYS A 52 2.99 -38.07 12.62
CA CYS A 52 3.35 -37.09 13.64
C CYS A 52 4.49 -36.19 13.15
N TYR A 53 4.24 -34.88 13.11
CA TYR A 53 5.20 -33.88 12.68
C TYR A 53 5.61 -32.96 13.83
N SER A 54 6.88 -32.56 13.88
CA SER A 54 7.36 -31.57 14.85
C SER A 54 6.83 -30.15 14.58
N THR A 55 6.47 -29.87 13.32
CA THR A 55 5.76 -28.68 12.87
C THR A 55 4.75 -29.07 11.80
N CYS A 56 3.60 -28.42 11.77
CA CYS A 56 2.59 -28.70 10.76
C CYS A 56 3.14 -28.52 9.33
N PRO A 57 2.93 -29.50 8.42
CA PRO A 57 3.44 -29.44 7.05
C PRO A 57 2.81 -28.29 6.24
N SER A 58 3.39 -27.97 5.09
CA SER A 58 2.88 -26.90 4.20
C SER A 58 1.41 -27.12 3.83
N ALA A 59 0.67 -26.03 3.64
CA ALA A 59 -0.77 -25.99 3.41
C ALA A 59 -1.63 -26.57 4.55
N THR A 60 -1.10 -26.57 5.79
CA THR A 60 -1.85 -26.91 7.00
C THR A 60 -1.65 -25.86 8.09
N TYR A 61 -2.53 -25.85 9.09
CA TYR A 61 -2.45 -25.00 10.28
C TYR A 61 -2.62 -25.83 11.55
N ARG A 62 -1.98 -25.40 12.64
CA ARG A 62 -2.09 -26.05 13.94
C ARG A 62 -3.37 -25.63 14.64
N SER A 63 -4.13 -26.59 15.14
CA SER A 63 -5.15 -26.34 16.17
C SER A 63 -5.10 -27.46 17.22
N GLY A 64 -4.77 -27.09 18.45
CA GLY A 64 -4.45 -28.04 19.53
C GLY A 64 -3.21 -28.89 19.20
N SER A 65 -3.38 -30.21 19.22
CA SER A 65 -2.39 -31.24 18.91
C SER A 65 -2.49 -31.79 17.48
N ASN A 66 -3.31 -31.18 16.62
CA ASN A 66 -3.55 -31.62 15.26
C ASN A 66 -3.18 -30.53 14.25
N CYS A 67 -2.86 -30.96 13.04
CA CYS A 67 -2.80 -30.07 11.89
C CYS A 67 -4.05 -30.26 11.04
N TYR A 68 -4.59 -29.16 10.52
CA TYR A 68 -5.75 -29.15 9.66
C TYR A 68 -5.39 -28.51 8.33
N GLN A 69 -5.93 -29.05 7.24
CA GLN A 69 -5.65 -28.55 5.90
C GLN A 69 -6.23 -27.14 5.69
N CYS A 70 -5.45 -26.27 5.05
CA CYS A 70 -5.93 -24.98 4.60
C CYS A 70 -7.05 -25.15 3.57
N ARG A 71 -8.22 -24.58 3.84
CA ARG A 71 -9.37 -24.61 2.92
C ARG A 71 -9.30 -23.52 1.85
N ILE A 72 -8.42 -22.54 2.00
CA ILE A 72 -8.29 -21.41 1.08
C ILE A 72 -7.48 -21.85 -0.13
N SER A 73 -8.08 -21.68 -1.32
CA SER A 73 -7.43 -22.04 -2.59
C SER A 73 -6.10 -21.32 -2.76
N ASN A 74 -5.10 -22.06 -3.25
CA ASN A 74 -3.73 -21.57 -3.50
C ASN A 74 -2.99 -21.03 -2.27
N CYS A 75 -3.48 -21.32 -1.07
CA CYS A 75 -2.81 -20.96 0.17
C CYS A 75 -1.70 -21.97 0.51
N ASN A 76 -0.55 -21.45 0.95
CA ASN A 76 0.61 -22.22 1.37
C ASN A 76 0.73 -22.30 2.90
N SER A 77 0.31 -21.26 3.63
CA SER A 77 0.16 -21.28 5.09
C SER A 77 -1.06 -20.46 5.50
N CYS A 78 -1.84 -20.94 6.45
CA CYS A 78 -3.08 -20.30 6.88
C CYS A 78 -3.26 -20.36 8.39
N SER A 79 -4.20 -19.56 8.87
CA SER A 79 -4.73 -19.55 10.23
C SER A 79 -6.24 -19.71 10.14
N GLU A 80 -6.76 -20.91 10.44
CA GLU A 80 -8.19 -21.31 10.35
C GLU A 80 -8.94 -20.85 9.08
N SER A 81 -9.34 -19.57 9.03
CA SER A 81 -10.11 -18.93 7.95
C SER A 81 -9.33 -17.87 7.15
N ARG A 82 -8.04 -17.68 7.42
CA ARG A 82 -7.20 -16.64 6.79
C ARG A 82 -5.95 -17.24 6.17
N CYS A 83 -5.57 -16.80 4.98
CA CYS A 83 -4.30 -17.18 4.38
C CYS A 83 -3.21 -16.19 4.80
N ASP A 84 -2.06 -16.73 5.19
CA ASP A 84 -0.89 -15.96 5.63
C ASP A 84 0.20 -15.92 4.53
N SER A 85 0.28 -16.95 3.69
CA SER A 85 1.16 -16.97 2.52
C SER A 85 0.56 -17.78 1.37
N CYS A 86 0.84 -17.34 0.14
CA CYS A 86 0.33 -17.98 -1.07
C CYS A 86 1.37 -18.89 -1.72
N ARG A 87 0.89 -19.85 -2.51
CA ARG A 87 1.75 -20.65 -3.40
C ARG A 87 2.40 -19.74 -4.45
N SER A 88 3.53 -20.18 -5.00
CA SER A 88 4.21 -19.46 -6.09
C SER A 88 3.25 -19.17 -7.25
N GLY A 89 3.32 -17.95 -7.81
CA GLY A 89 2.41 -17.47 -8.85
C GLY A 89 1.14 -16.78 -8.36
N TYR A 90 0.93 -16.69 -7.04
CA TYR A 90 -0.22 -16.01 -6.43
C TYR A 90 0.22 -14.91 -5.45
N PHE A 91 -0.62 -13.90 -5.31
CA PHE A 91 -0.42 -12.77 -4.42
C PHE A 91 -1.42 -12.79 -3.27
N LEU A 92 -0.94 -12.49 -2.07
CA LEU A 92 -1.78 -12.33 -0.89
C LEU A 92 -2.50 -10.98 -0.93
N TYR A 93 -3.82 -11.02 -0.84
CA TYR A 93 -4.70 -9.86 -0.75
C TYR A 93 -5.93 -10.18 0.10
N ASN A 94 -6.22 -9.36 1.13
CA ASN A 94 -7.35 -9.56 2.05
C ASN A 94 -7.49 -11.01 2.56
N ASN A 95 -6.37 -11.62 2.98
CA ASN A 95 -6.27 -13.01 3.46
C ASN A 95 -6.62 -14.09 2.42
N GLN A 96 -6.62 -13.75 1.13
CA GLN A 96 -6.86 -14.66 0.00
C GLN A 96 -5.68 -14.63 -0.98
N CYS A 97 -5.57 -15.69 -1.77
CA CYS A 97 -4.56 -15.81 -2.81
C CYS A 97 -5.17 -15.60 -4.19
N ILE A 98 -4.73 -14.55 -4.88
CA ILE A 98 -5.25 -14.14 -6.19
C ILE A 98 -4.13 -14.08 -7.23
N THR A 99 -4.47 -14.19 -8.50
CA THR A 99 -3.48 -14.19 -9.61
C THR A 99 -3.09 -12.77 -10.03
N ASN A 100 -3.98 -11.79 -9.90
CA ASN A 100 -3.74 -10.42 -10.28
C ASN A 100 -4.21 -9.48 -9.17
N CYS A 101 -3.38 -8.50 -8.83
CA CYS A 101 -3.75 -7.48 -7.86
C CYS A 101 -4.87 -6.58 -8.39
N PRO A 102 -5.94 -6.33 -7.60
CA PRO A 102 -7.08 -5.53 -8.04
C PRO A 102 -6.69 -4.06 -8.26
N ARG A 103 -7.56 -3.30 -8.93
CA ARG A 103 -7.39 -1.85 -9.08
C ARG A 103 -7.24 -1.17 -7.72
N GLY A 104 -6.43 -0.12 -7.67
CA GLY A 104 -6.01 0.54 -6.43
C GLY A 104 -4.92 -0.20 -5.65
N THR A 105 -4.37 -1.30 -6.20
CA THR A 105 -3.24 -2.02 -5.61
C THR A 105 -2.19 -2.36 -6.68
N TYR A 106 -0.99 -2.73 -6.24
CA TYR A 106 0.11 -3.20 -7.08
C TYR A 106 0.80 -4.42 -6.44
N ALA A 107 1.40 -5.26 -7.28
CA ALA A 107 2.17 -6.41 -6.82
C ALA A 107 3.52 -5.97 -6.24
N SER A 108 3.83 -6.44 -5.03
CA SER A 108 5.13 -6.25 -4.40
C SER A 108 5.54 -7.54 -3.69
N GLY A 109 6.55 -8.23 -4.23
CA GLY A 109 6.86 -9.60 -3.82
C GLY A 109 5.67 -10.53 -4.04
N SER A 110 5.24 -11.23 -2.98
CA SER A 110 4.09 -12.15 -3.01
C SER A 110 2.79 -11.53 -2.44
N LYS A 111 2.69 -10.19 -2.41
CA LYS A 111 1.53 -9.48 -1.83
C LYS A 111 1.02 -8.40 -2.78
N CYS A 112 -0.27 -8.09 -2.66
CA CYS A 112 -0.85 -6.90 -3.24
C CYS A 112 -0.84 -5.78 -2.20
N LEU A 113 -0.15 -4.68 -2.52
CA LEU A 113 -0.08 -3.48 -1.66
C LEU A 113 -0.93 -2.37 -2.25
N SER A 114 -1.53 -1.54 -1.39
CA SER A 114 -2.34 -0.42 -1.84
C SER A 114 -1.50 0.66 -2.53
N CYS A 115 -2.06 1.25 -3.58
CA CYS A 115 -1.53 2.47 -4.17
C CYS A 115 -1.59 3.63 -3.16
N SER A 116 -0.81 4.70 -3.43
CA SER A 116 -0.91 5.93 -2.64
C SER A 116 -2.30 6.55 -2.70
N THR A 117 -2.65 7.32 -1.66
CA THR A 117 -3.92 8.02 -1.54
C THR A 117 -4.28 8.79 -2.81
N GLY A 118 -5.53 8.65 -3.26
CA GLY A 118 -6.02 9.32 -4.46
C GLY A 118 -5.57 8.70 -5.78
N CYS A 119 -4.74 7.65 -5.77
CA CYS A 119 -4.33 6.94 -6.98
C CYS A 119 -5.28 5.79 -7.30
N ASN A 120 -5.71 5.71 -8.56
CA ASN A 120 -6.59 4.67 -9.09
C ASN A 120 -5.82 3.42 -9.55
N SER A 121 -4.65 3.62 -10.15
CA SER A 121 -3.78 2.54 -10.67
C SER A 121 -2.32 2.95 -10.56
N CYS A 122 -1.46 2.03 -10.12
CA CYS A 122 -0.05 2.31 -9.84
C CYS A 122 0.84 1.09 -10.11
N SER A 123 2.14 1.32 -10.28
CA SER A 123 3.16 0.25 -10.28
C SER A 123 3.93 0.16 -8.96
N SER A 124 3.85 1.21 -8.14
CA SER A 124 4.43 1.28 -6.79
C SER A 124 3.70 2.33 -5.96
N SER A 125 4.04 2.44 -4.68
CA SER A 125 3.52 3.51 -3.82
C SER A 125 3.92 4.91 -4.32
N SER A 126 5.02 5.06 -5.06
CA SER A 126 5.50 6.35 -5.56
C SER A 126 5.17 6.62 -7.03
N TYR A 127 4.55 5.67 -7.74
CA TYR A 127 4.29 5.78 -9.17
C TYR A 127 2.84 5.48 -9.54
N CYS A 128 2.06 6.54 -9.66
CA CYS A 128 0.67 6.51 -10.08
C CYS A 128 0.53 6.73 -11.59
N PHE A 129 -0.32 5.94 -12.24
CA PHE A 129 -0.71 6.10 -13.64
C PHE A 129 -1.96 6.97 -13.81
N GLN A 130 -2.90 6.88 -12.87
CA GLN A 130 -4.17 7.60 -12.96
C GLN A 130 -4.69 7.99 -11.59
N CYS A 131 -5.11 9.24 -11.44
CA CYS A 131 -5.74 9.72 -10.22
C CYS A 131 -7.24 9.42 -10.19
N ASN A 132 -7.78 9.22 -8.99
CA ASN A 132 -9.21 9.17 -8.73
C ASN A 132 -9.85 10.54 -9.03
N SER A 133 -11.17 10.55 -9.26
CA SER A 133 -11.92 11.79 -9.42
C SER A 133 -11.71 12.73 -8.21
N GLY A 134 -11.59 14.03 -8.48
CA GLY A 134 -11.28 15.05 -7.48
C GLY A 134 -9.79 15.27 -7.20
N TYR A 135 -8.90 14.35 -7.63
CA TYR A 135 -7.45 14.50 -7.50
C TYR A 135 -6.81 14.97 -8.80
N SER A 136 -5.67 15.64 -8.68
CA SER A 136 -4.85 16.11 -9.80
C SER A 136 -3.46 15.49 -9.77
N MET A 137 -2.95 15.08 -10.92
CA MET A 137 -1.63 14.45 -11.03
C MET A 137 -0.50 15.47 -10.99
N TYR A 138 0.51 15.21 -10.18
CA TYR A 138 1.78 15.92 -10.16
C TYR A 138 2.89 14.96 -9.78
N ASP A 139 3.96 14.89 -10.58
CA ASP A 139 5.13 14.03 -10.34
C ASP A 139 4.77 12.59 -9.94
N ARG A 140 3.94 11.95 -10.77
CA ARG A 140 3.43 10.56 -10.57
C ARG A 140 2.67 10.34 -9.25
N LYS A 141 2.24 11.40 -8.57
CA LYS A 141 1.40 11.36 -7.38
C LYS A 141 0.11 12.13 -7.60
N CYS A 142 -0.87 11.85 -6.76
CA CYS A 142 -2.20 12.45 -6.83
C CYS A 142 -2.41 13.36 -5.63
N TYR A 143 -2.84 14.59 -5.90
CA TYR A 143 -3.06 15.61 -4.88
C TYR A 143 -4.48 16.16 -4.97
N ILE A 144 -5.12 16.36 -3.82
CA ILE A 144 -6.42 17.03 -3.76
C ILE A 144 -6.27 18.52 -4.09
N ASN A 145 -5.24 19.14 -3.52
CA ASN A 145 -4.82 20.51 -3.80
C ASN A 145 -3.42 20.48 -4.40
N CYS A 146 -3.23 21.18 -5.52
CA CYS A 146 -1.93 21.22 -6.19
C CYS A 146 -0.84 21.78 -5.26
N PRO A 147 0.36 21.18 -5.24
CA PRO A 147 1.48 21.67 -4.42
C PRO A 147 1.83 23.13 -4.69
N SER A 148 2.50 23.79 -3.75
CA SER A 148 2.97 25.17 -3.93
C SER A 148 3.83 25.34 -5.19
N GLY A 149 3.72 26.50 -5.86
CA GLY A 149 4.36 26.73 -7.15
C GLY A 149 3.68 26.05 -8.34
N THR A 150 2.50 25.45 -8.13
CA THR A 150 1.69 24.86 -9.19
C THR A 150 0.22 25.29 -9.09
N PHE A 151 -0.53 25.11 -10.18
CA PHE A 151 -1.97 25.36 -10.25
C PHE A 151 -2.68 24.20 -10.93
N LYS A 152 -3.98 24.04 -10.65
CA LYS A 152 -4.79 22.99 -11.27
C LYS A 152 -5.13 23.34 -12.72
N SER A 153 -4.82 22.44 -13.63
CA SER A 153 -5.13 22.52 -15.06
C SER A 153 -5.75 21.19 -15.49
N GLY A 154 -7.10 21.15 -15.57
CA GLY A 154 -7.84 19.90 -15.79
C GLY A 154 -7.62 18.89 -14.65
N SER A 155 -7.05 17.74 -14.98
CA SER A 155 -6.72 16.63 -14.06
C SER A 155 -5.25 16.60 -13.64
N SER A 156 -4.48 17.65 -13.93
CA SER A 156 -3.04 17.73 -13.60
C SER A 156 -2.71 19.05 -12.90
N CYS A 157 -1.64 19.05 -12.13
CA CYS A 157 -1.04 20.27 -11.61
C CYS A 157 0.08 20.73 -12.56
N GLN A 158 0.04 21.98 -12.96
CA GLN A 158 1.04 22.59 -13.84
C GLN A 158 1.81 23.67 -13.08
N HIS A 159 3.08 23.85 -13.43
CA HIS A 159 3.91 24.86 -12.79
C HIS A 159 3.39 26.28 -13.06
N CYS A 160 3.49 27.11 -12.03
CA CYS A 160 3.37 28.55 -12.20
C CYS A 160 4.48 29.09 -13.11
N GLY A 161 4.25 30.30 -13.64
CA GLY A 161 5.29 31.04 -14.35
C GLY A 161 6.53 31.33 -13.49
N SER A 162 7.60 31.78 -14.13
CA SER A 162 8.87 32.06 -13.46
C SER A 162 8.71 33.01 -12.27
N ASN A 163 9.39 32.69 -11.17
CA ASN A 163 9.42 33.48 -9.93
C ASN A 163 8.06 33.65 -9.23
N CYS A 164 7.07 32.84 -9.59
CA CYS A 164 5.74 32.87 -9.01
C CYS A 164 5.55 31.76 -7.97
N GLN A 165 5.13 32.14 -6.76
CA GLN A 165 4.86 31.23 -5.65
C GLN A 165 3.44 30.63 -5.73
N THR A 166 2.45 31.46 -6.05
CA THR A 166 1.05 31.04 -6.25
C THR A 166 0.47 31.70 -7.49
N CYS A 167 -0.26 30.94 -8.30
CA CYS A 167 -0.82 31.39 -9.57
C CYS A 167 -2.20 30.79 -9.82
N SER A 168 -2.97 31.43 -10.70
CA SER A 168 -4.24 30.90 -11.23
C SER A 168 -4.07 30.26 -12.62
N SER A 169 -2.98 30.59 -13.32
CA SER A 169 -2.59 30.00 -14.60
C SER A 169 -1.06 30.06 -14.75
N SER A 170 -0.54 29.49 -15.83
CA SER A 170 0.89 29.58 -16.16
C SER A 170 1.37 31.02 -16.39
N THR A 171 0.47 31.95 -16.70
CA THR A 171 0.79 33.35 -17.02
C THR A 171 0.35 34.36 -15.97
N THR A 172 -0.52 33.96 -15.04
CA THR A 172 -1.15 34.87 -14.08
C THR A 172 -0.77 34.48 -12.65
N CYS A 173 0.19 35.22 -12.11
CA CYS A 173 0.68 35.09 -10.76
C CYS A 173 -0.15 35.93 -9.77
N SER A 174 -0.41 35.37 -8.58
CA SER A 174 -1.05 36.08 -7.46
C SER A 174 -0.07 36.40 -6.33
N ARG A 175 1.05 35.67 -6.23
CA ARG A 175 2.10 35.93 -5.26
C ARG A 175 3.45 35.53 -5.81
N CYS A 176 4.42 36.44 -5.76
CA CYS A 176 5.77 36.16 -6.19
C CYS A 176 6.61 35.49 -5.09
N ASN A 177 7.66 34.77 -5.51
CA ASN A 177 8.70 34.28 -4.61
C ASN A 177 9.38 35.45 -3.88
N SER A 178 10.02 35.15 -2.75
CA SER A 178 10.82 36.11 -2.00
C SER A 178 11.81 36.84 -2.92
N ASN A 179 11.90 38.17 -2.76
CA ASN A 179 12.69 39.14 -3.56
C ASN A 179 12.01 39.70 -4.82
N TYR A 180 11.00 39.05 -5.36
CA TYR A 180 10.30 39.55 -6.55
C TYR A 180 9.15 40.50 -6.21
N LYS A 181 8.70 41.28 -7.19
CA LYS A 181 7.61 42.24 -7.08
C LYS A 181 6.51 41.91 -8.08
N LEU A 182 5.28 41.85 -7.60
CA LEU A 182 4.12 41.54 -8.43
C LEU A 182 3.67 42.79 -9.19
N PHE A 183 3.51 42.66 -10.50
CA PHE A 183 2.90 43.68 -11.35
C PHE A 183 2.15 43.01 -12.50
N ASN A 184 0.87 43.33 -12.66
CA ASN A 184 0.01 42.79 -13.74
C ASN A 184 0.12 41.28 -13.93
N GLY A 185 0.04 40.52 -12.83
CA GLY A 185 0.09 39.05 -12.85
C GLY A 185 1.47 38.46 -13.13
N ARG A 186 2.56 39.26 -13.14
CA ARG A 186 3.92 38.80 -13.38
C ARG A 186 4.86 39.25 -12.27
N CYS A 187 5.95 38.51 -12.10
CA CYS A 187 6.94 38.73 -11.06
C CYS A 187 8.23 39.29 -11.66
N TYR A 188 8.63 40.47 -11.18
CA TYR A 188 9.83 41.17 -11.63
C TYR A 188 10.85 41.28 -10.51
N GLY A 189 12.15 41.26 -10.84
CA GLY A 189 13.22 41.45 -9.84
C GLY A 189 13.20 42.86 -9.24
N SER A 190 12.89 43.86 -10.07
CA SER A 190 12.64 45.24 -9.71
C SER A 190 11.39 45.76 -10.43
N CYS A 191 10.76 46.79 -9.90
CA CYS A 191 9.57 47.36 -10.54
C CYS A 191 9.90 47.90 -11.95
N PRO A 192 9.11 47.54 -12.98
CA PRO A 192 9.36 47.98 -14.35
C PRO A 192 9.18 49.50 -14.49
N SER A 193 9.73 50.08 -15.56
CA SER A 193 9.61 51.52 -15.84
C SER A 193 8.15 51.98 -15.86
N GLY A 194 7.89 53.20 -15.34
CA GLY A 194 6.53 53.72 -15.20
C GLY A 194 5.76 53.18 -13.98
N THR A 195 6.44 52.49 -13.07
CA THR A 195 5.86 51.98 -11.82
C THR A 195 6.74 52.30 -10.62
N TYR A 196 6.15 52.28 -9.43
CA TYR A 196 6.85 52.41 -8.15
C TYR A 196 6.54 51.22 -7.24
N GLN A 197 7.46 50.89 -6.34
CA GLN A 197 7.28 49.80 -5.40
C GLN A 197 6.50 50.28 -4.17
N SER A 198 5.50 49.49 -3.75
CA SER A 198 4.92 49.60 -2.41
C SER A 198 4.73 48.18 -1.83
N GLY A 199 5.44 47.90 -0.73
CA GLY A 199 5.56 46.55 -0.19
C GLY A 199 6.20 45.58 -1.18
N THR A 200 5.48 44.50 -1.51
CA THR A 200 5.89 43.45 -2.47
C THR A 200 5.24 43.60 -3.85
N ASN A 201 4.52 44.70 -4.10
CA ASN A 201 3.86 44.96 -5.37
C ASN A 201 4.46 46.20 -6.04
N CYS A 202 4.29 46.29 -7.36
CA CYS A 202 4.50 47.51 -8.10
C CYS A 202 3.15 48.11 -8.47
N TYR A 203 3.08 49.43 -8.47
CA TYR A 203 1.90 50.19 -8.85
C TYR A 203 2.28 51.19 -9.92
N SER A 204 1.39 51.38 -10.90
CA SER A 204 1.62 52.34 -11.98
C SER A 204 1.74 53.76 -11.44
N CYS A 205 2.68 54.54 -11.98
CA CYS A 205 2.69 55.98 -11.78
C CYS A 205 1.42 56.62 -12.38
N HIS A 206 1.12 57.86 -11.97
CA HIS A 206 0.06 58.65 -12.59
C HIS A 206 0.27 58.77 -14.11
N SER A 207 -0.82 58.93 -14.88
CA SER A 207 -0.84 58.80 -16.35
C SER A 207 0.19 59.66 -17.10
N ASN A 208 0.55 60.83 -16.57
CA ASN A 208 1.49 61.77 -17.19
C ASN A 208 2.92 61.70 -16.61
N CYS A 209 3.16 60.75 -15.70
CA CYS A 209 4.41 60.60 -14.99
C CYS A 209 5.20 59.39 -15.52
N ASN A 210 6.49 59.58 -15.78
CA ASN A 210 7.42 58.55 -16.25
C ASN A 210 8.15 57.84 -15.09
N LEU A 211 8.64 58.61 -14.11
CA LEU A 211 9.19 58.10 -12.86
C LEU A 211 8.50 58.78 -11.68
N CYS A 212 8.09 57.99 -10.70
CA CYS A 212 7.43 58.47 -9.49
C CYS A 212 8.02 57.79 -8.24
N LYS A 213 7.96 58.49 -7.10
CA LYS A 213 8.32 57.93 -5.79
C LYS A 213 7.16 57.13 -5.20
N ASP A 214 5.95 57.64 -5.37
CA ASP A 214 4.67 57.04 -4.96
C ASP A 214 3.54 57.50 -5.92
N SER A 215 2.27 57.23 -5.57
CA SER A 215 1.12 57.61 -6.41
C SER A 215 0.98 59.11 -6.65
N ASN A 216 1.52 59.95 -5.76
CA ASN A 216 1.30 61.38 -5.74
C ASN A 216 2.55 62.18 -6.12
N ILE A 217 3.75 61.64 -5.87
CA ILE A 217 5.02 62.32 -6.11
C ILE A 217 5.64 61.86 -7.44
N CYS A 218 5.49 62.69 -8.46
CA CYS A 218 6.17 62.51 -9.74
C CYS A 218 7.58 63.12 -9.70
N THR A 219 8.59 62.37 -10.13
CA THR A 219 10.00 62.82 -10.18
C THR A 219 10.50 63.03 -11.60
N GLN A 220 9.81 62.45 -12.60
CA GLN A 220 10.07 62.73 -14.01
C GLN A 220 8.78 62.65 -14.81
N CYS A 221 8.41 63.74 -15.50
CA CYS A 221 7.26 63.78 -16.41
C CYS A 221 7.51 62.96 -17.70
N LYS A 222 6.45 62.47 -18.33
CA LYS A 222 6.51 61.92 -19.70
C LYS A 222 6.85 63.03 -20.71
N MET A 223 7.31 62.64 -21.91
CA MET A 223 7.53 63.59 -23.01
C MET A 223 6.25 64.42 -23.25
N ASN A 224 6.41 65.75 -23.33
CA ASN A 224 5.37 66.79 -23.46
C ASN A 224 4.67 67.25 -22.17
N TYR A 225 5.10 66.78 -20.99
CA TYR A 225 4.60 67.27 -19.69
C TYR A 225 5.72 67.93 -18.89
N LYS A 226 5.40 68.91 -18.05
CA LYS A 226 6.34 69.62 -17.16
C LYS A 226 5.73 69.85 -15.78
N PHE A 227 6.59 70.01 -14.77
CA PHE A 227 6.18 70.50 -13.45
C PHE A 227 5.73 71.96 -13.56
N TYR A 228 4.74 72.34 -12.75
CA TYR A 228 4.26 73.72 -12.62
C TYR A 228 4.86 74.37 -11.38
#